data_AF-A0A9E3DR39-F1
#
_entry.id   AF-A0A9E3DR39-F1
#
_cell.length_a   1.000
_cell.length_b   1.000
_cell.length_c   1.000
_cell.angle_alpha   90.00
_cell.angle_beta   90.00
_cell.angle_gamma   90.00
#
_symmetry.space_group_name_H-M   'P 1'
#
loop_
_entity.id
_entity.type
_entity.pdbx_description
1 polymer ?
#
loop_
_entity_poly.entity_id
_entity_poly.type
_entity_poly.pdbx_seq_one_letter_code
_entity_poly.pdbx_strand_id
1 'polypeptide(L)'
;MSDPDAPGFASQREQWEAALSQSDRYGEDPSAPARAADEWFEDAEVHDLLELGAGQGRDTIFFARRGFEVCALEERRLDRARLG
;
A
#
# COMPACT_ATOMS: atom_id res chain seq x y z
N MET A 1 -1.97 27.28 1.47
CA MET A 1 -2.42 25.88 1.32
C MET A 1 -3.03 25.78 -0.07
N SER A 2 -2.40 25.04 -0.99
CA SER A 2 -2.80 24.99 -2.41
C SER A 2 -4.09 24.22 -2.58
N ASP A 3 -4.92 24.62 -3.55
CA ASP A 3 -6.19 23.98 -3.89
C ASP A 3 -5.94 22.54 -4.39
N PRO A 4 -6.39 21.50 -3.66
CA PRO A 4 -6.18 20.11 -4.06
C PRO A 4 -7.00 19.71 -5.29
N ASP A 5 -7.98 20.53 -5.71
CA ASP A 5 -8.78 20.30 -6.90
C ASP A 5 -8.27 21.11 -8.11
N ALA A 6 -7.12 21.79 -7.97
CA ALA A 6 -6.47 22.42 -9.12
C ALA A 6 -6.12 21.36 -10.19
N PRO A 7 -6.28 21.66 -11.50
CA PRO A 7 -6.30 20.67 -12.58
C PRO A 7 -5.09 19.72 -12.65
N GLY A 8 -3.92 20.15 -12.15
CA GLY A 8 -2.73 19.30 -12.06
C GLY A 8 -2.86 18.15 -11.06
N PHE A 9 -3.47 18.38 -9.89
CA PHE A 9 -3.60 17.39 -8.82
C PHE A 9 -4.68 16.34 -9.14
N ALA A 10 -5.79 16.76 -9.74
CA ALA A 10 -6.83 15.84 -10.20
C ALA A 10 -6.28 14.85 -11.25
N SER A 11 -5.43 15.32 -12.18
CA SER A 11 -4.83 14.45 -13.20
C SER A 11 -3.81 13.46 -12.65
N GLN A 12 -3.03 13.84 -11.62
CA GLN A 12 -2.13 12.90 -10.94
C GLN A 12 -2.92 11.85 -10.17
N ARG A 13 -4.04 12.23 -9.56
CA ARG A 13 -4.89 11.34 -8.77
C ARG A 13 -5.48 10.21 -9.61
N GLU A 14 -6.04 10.52 -10.77
CA GLU A 14 -6.60 9.51 -11.69
C GLU A 14 -5.52 8.53 -12.18
N GLN A 15 -4.29 9.03 -12.40
CA GLN A 15 -3.15 8.17 -12.79
C GLN A 15 -2.75 7.20 -11.67
N TRP A 16 -2.84 7.60 -10.40
CA TRP A 16 -2.57 6.73 -9.25
C TRP A 16 -3.65 5.66 -9.07
N GLU A 17 -4.93 6.02 -9.17
CA GLU A 17 -6.02 5.04 -9.10
C GLU A 17 -5.96 4.03 -10.27
N ALA A 18 -5.67 4.51 -11.48
CA ALA A 18 -5.46 3.65 -12.64
C ALA A 18 -4.22 2.75 -12.50
N ALA A 19 -3.18 3.23 -11.82
CA ALA A 19 -2.00 2.42 -11.53
C ALA A 19 -2.30 1.30 -10.53
N LEU A 20 -3.08 1.58 -9.50
CA LEU A 20 -3.42 0.63 -8.46
C LEU A 20 -4.49 -0.38 -8.90
N SER A 21 -5.33 -0.05 -9.88
CA SER A 21 -6.36 -0.97 -10.41
C SER A 21 -5.80 -2.10 -11.29
N GLN A 22 -4.55 -1.99 -11.73
CA GLN A 22 -3.85 -3.03 -12.48
C GLN A 22 -3.21 -4.03 -11.51
N SER A 23 -3.80 -5.20 -11.34
CA SER A 23 -3.48 -6.18 -10.28
C SER A 23 -2.01 -6.66 -10.22
N ASP A 24 -1.22 -6.49 -11.28
CA ASP A 24 0.17 -6.99 -11.37
C ASP A 24 1.18 -5.89 -11.76
N ARG A 25 0.88 -4.62 -11.45
CA ARG A 25 1.73 -3.50 -11.88
C ARG A 25 3.14 -3.57 -11.30
N TYR A 26 3.28 -4.15 -10.12
CA TYR A 26 4.56 -4.24 -9.40
C TYR A 26 5.10 -5.67 -9.32
N GLY A 27 4.45 -6.66 -9.95
CA GLY A 27 4.79 -8.07 -9.75
C GLY A 27 4.21 -8.64 -8.46
N GLU A 28 4.16 -9.96 -8.40
CA GLU A 28 3.70 -10.71 -7.22
C GLU A 28 4.80 -10.94 -6.16
N ASP A 29 6.07 -10.72 -6.54
CA ASP A 29 7.21 -10.92 -5.64
C ASP A 29 7.32 -9.79 -4.60
N PRO A 30 7.76 -10.11 -3.36
CA PRO A 30 8.03 -9.08 -2.36
C PRO A 30 9.14 -8.15 -2.80
N SER A 31 8.98 -6.89 -2.44
CA SER A 31 9.93 -5.83 -2.71
C SER A 31 11.29 -6.09 -2.05
N ALA A 32 12.36 -5.54 -2.63
CA ALA A 32 13.69 -5.62 -2.01
C ALA A 32 13.73 -5.01 -0.59
N PRO A 33 13.06 -3.86 -0.32
CA PRO A 33 12.92 -3.35 1.04
C PRO A 33 12.19 -4.31 1.99
N ALA A 34 11.11 -4.97 1.54
CA ALA A 34 10.37 -5.90 2.38
C ALA A 34 11.21 -7.11 2.79
N ARG A 35 12.02 -7.65 1.87
CA ARG A 35 12.96 -8.75 2.17
C ARG A 35 14.04 -8.32 3.16
N ALA A 36 14.59 -7.11 2.99
CA ALA A 36 15.57 -6.59 3.92
C ALA A 36 14.95 -6.33 5.31
N ALA A 37 13.72 -5.83 5.37
CA ALA A 37 13.03 -5.59 6.64
C ALA A 37 12.71 -6.90 7.39
N ASP A 38 12.31 -7.95 6.67
CA ASP A 38 12.06 -9.30 7.24
C ASP A 38 13.27 -9.83 8.02
N GLU A 39 14.48 -9.73 7.45
CA GLU A 39 15.73 -10.13 8.14
C GLU A 39 15.90 -9.39 9.48
N TRP A 40 15.62 -8.08 9.50
CA TRP A 40 15.72 -7.27 10.72
C TRP A 40 14.61 -7.58 11.73
N PHE A 41 13.40 -7.87 11.24
CA PHE A 41 12.25 -8.18 12.09
C PHE A 41 12.40 -9.54 12.76
N GLU A 42 12.96 -10.53 12.07
CA GLU A 42 13.30 -11.83 12.67
C GLU A 42 14.36 -11.68 13.77
N ASP A 43 15.44 -10.93 13.50
CA ASP A 43 16.50 -10.68 14.50
C ASP A 43 16.00 -9.92 15.72
N ALA A 44 14.99 -9.07 15.55
CA ALA A 44 14.37 -8.28 16.61
C ALA A 44 13.16 -8.96 17.28
N GLU A 45 12.84 -10.21 16.90
CA GLU A 45 11.69 -10.97 17.41
C GLU A 45 10.35 -10.21 17.30
N VAL A 46 10.16 -9.49 16.19
CA VAL A 46 8.93 -8.74 15.92
C VAL A 46 7.82 -9.71 15.54
N HIS A 47 6.60 -9.41 16.00
CA HIS A 47 5.39 -10.19 15.66
C HIS A 47 4.33 -9.33 14.97
N ASP A 48 4.11 -8.10 15.44
CA ASP A 48 3.11 -7.18 14.90
C ASP A 48 3.73 -6.16 13.95
N LEU A 49 3.16 -6.00 12.75
CA LEU A 49 3.63 -5.06 11.73
C LEU A 49 2.51 -4.10 11.29
N LEU A 50 2.83 -2.81 11.23
CA LEU A 50 2.01 -1.80 10.56
C LEU A 50 2.64 -1.46 9.21
N GLU A 51 1.96 -1.82 8.12
CA GLU A 51 2.37 -1.46 6.77
C GLU A 51 1.59 -0.23 6.30
N LEU A 52 2.31 0.88 6.07
CA LEU A 52 1.74 2.12 5.55
C LEU A 52 1.92 2.19 4.04
N GLY A 53 0.85 2.44 3.31
CA GLY A 53 0.87 2.46 1.85
C GLY A 53 0.96 1.06 1.26
N ALA A 54 0.14 0.13 1.78
CA ALA A 54 0.19 -1.29 1.40
C ALA A 54 -0.13 -1.53 -0.10
N GLY A 55 -0.74 -0.56 -0.78
CA GLY A 55 -1.02 -0.61 -2.21
C GLY A 55 -1.78 -1.86 -2.63
N GLN A 56 -1.12 -2.74 -3.39
CA GLN A 56 -1.67 -4.00 -3.88
C GLN A 56 -1.46 -5.19 -2.91
N GLY A 57 -0.70 -4.98 -1.84
CA GLY A 57 -0.54 -5.96 -0.75
C GLY A 57 0.53 -7.03 -0.99
N ARG A 58 1.41 -6.90 -1.99
CA ARG A 58 2.46 -7.91 -2.24
C ARG A 58 3.38 -8.11 -1.03
N ASP A 59 3.75 -7.01 -0.36
CA ASP A 59 4.62 -7.04 0.80
C ASP A 59 3.82 -7.48 2.04
N THR A 60 2.57 -7.04 2.19
CA THR A 60 1.62 -7.55 3.20
C THR A 60 1.50 -9.07 3.17
N ILE A 61 1.27 -9.65 1.99
CA ILE A 61 1.11 -11.10 1.82
C ILE A 61 2.42 -11.82 2.15
N PHE A 62 3.55 -11.26 1.74
CA PHE A 62 4.86 -11.80 2.08
C PHE A 62 5.07 -11.84 3.59
N PHE A 63 4.87 -10.72 4.30
CA PHE A 63 5.01 -10.68 5.76
C PHE A 63 4.03 -11.62 6.48
N ALA A 64 2.76 -11.67 6.06
CA ALA A 64 1.79 -12.60 6.63
C ALA A 64 2.23 -14.07 6.47
N ARG A 65 2.84 -14.44 5.33
CA ARG A 65 3.40 -15.78 5.11
C ARG A 65 4.63 -16.08 5.95
N ARG A 66 5.36 -15.06 6.40
CA ARG A 66 6.50 -15.18 7.33
C ARG A 66 6.06 -15.34 8.79
N GLY A 67 4.77 -15.13 9.07
CA GLY A 67 4.17 -15.36 10.39
C GLY A 67 3.89 -14.08 11.18
N PHE A 68 4.08 -12.91 10.59
CA PHE A 68 3.73 -11.64 11.22
C PHE A 68 2.21 -11.41 11.24
N GLU A 69 1.72 -10.75 12.28
CA GLU A 69 0.39 -10.17 12.33
C GLU A 69 0.45 -8.77 11.68
N VAL A 70 -0.05 -8.65 10.46
CA VAL A 70 0.12 -7.43 9.66
C VAL A 70 -1.17 -6.63 9.63
N CYS A 71 -1.10 -5.39 10.11
CA CYS A 71 -2.09 -4.35 9.88
C CYS A 71 -1.67 -3.53 8.66
N ALA A 72 -2.39 -3.69 7.54
CA ALA A 72 -2.13 -2.95 6.32
C ALA A 72 -3.04 -1.72 6.22
N LEU A 73 -2.45 -0.54 6.06
CA LEU A 73 -3.15 0.72 5.86
C LEU A 73 -2.80 1.30 4.49
N GLU A 74 -3.82 1.68 3.74
CA GLU A 74 -3.67 2.42 2.48
C GLU A 74 -4.60 3.63 2.50
N GLU A 75 -4.14 4.75 1.95
CA GLU A 75 -5.00 5.90 1.73
C GLU A 75 -5.85 5.63 0.48
N ARG A 76 -7.15 5.44 0.70
CA ARG A 76 -8.14 5.50 -0.38
C ARG A 76 -9.17 6.56 -0.07
N ARG A 77 -9.20 7.61 -0.87
CA ARG A 77 -10.35 8.51 -0.90
C ARG A 77 -11.52 7.80 -1.58
N LEU A 78 -12.59 7.56 -0.82
CA LEU A 78 -13.86 7.09 -1.37
C LEU A 78 -14.63 8.29 -1.94
N ASP A 79 -14.99 8.23 -3.22
CA ASP A 79 -15.99 9.12 -3.79
C ASP A 79 -17.34 8.82 -3.14
N ARG A 80 -17.75 9.69 -2.21
CA ARG A 80 -19.10 9.65 -1.65
C ARG A 80 -20.10 10.05 -2.73
N ALA A 81 -20.65 9.06 -3.43
CA ALA A 81 -21.92 9.23 -4.12
C ALA A 81 -22.95 9.68 -3.08
N ARG A 82 -23.49 10.90 -3.24
CA ARG A 82 -24.68 11.30 -2.48
C ARG A 82 -25.83 10.41 -2.97
N LEU A 83 -26.30 9.54 -2.11
CA LEU A 83 -27.60 8.89 -2.30
C LEU A 83 -28.64 10.03 -2.36
N GLY A 84 -29.23 10.21 -3.55
CA GLY A 84 -30.32 11.15 -3.80
C GLY A 84 -31.64 10.62 -3.27
#